data_AF-A0A353P9R4-F1
#
_entry.id   AF-A0A353P9R4-F1
#
_cell.length_a   1.000
_cell.length_b   1.000
_cell.length_c   1.000
_cell.angle_alpha   90.00
_cell.angle_beta   90.00
_cell.angle_gamma   90.00
#
_symmetry.space_group_name_H-M   'P 1'
#
loop_
_entity.id
_entity.type
_entity.pdbx_description
1 polymer ?
#
loop_
_entity_poly.entity_id
_entity_poly.type
_entity_poly.pdbx_seq_one_letter_code
_entity_poly.pdbx_strand_id
1 'polypeptide(L)' 'MKVPGQVASIITDIADVQGSADHRRIAIDRVGIRSIRHPLRVADRSGGVQHTVARLNMYVSL' A
#
# COMPACT_ATOMS: atom_id res chain seq x y z
N MET A 1 -3.19 -23.50 -40.21
CA MET A 1 -4.04 -23.60 -39.00
C MET A 1 -3.26 -22.98 -37.83
N LYS A 2 -3.51 -21.70 -37.52
CA LYS A 2 -2.83 -20.95 -36.44
C LYS A 2 -3.76 -20.90 -35.23
N VAL A 3 -3.26 -21.30 -34.07
CA VAL A 3 -3.92 -21.16 -32.76
C VAL A 3 -3.98 -19.67 -32.35
N PRO A 4 -5.07 -19.19 -31.72
CA PRO A 4 -5.26 -17.79 -31.39
C PRO A 4 -4.55 -17.38 -30.09
N GLY A 5 -3.82 -16.27 -30.18
CA GLY A 5 -3.72 -15.19 -29.18
C GLY A 5 -3.56 -15.59 -27.71
N GLN A 6 -2.34 -15.88 -27.30
CA GLN A 6 -1.96 -15.74 -25.89
C GLN A 6 -1.83 -14.24 -25.58
N VAL A 7 -2.84 -13.68 -24.89
CA VAL A 7 -2.74 -12.34 -24.31
C VAL A 7 -1.68 -12.36 -23.21
N ALA A 8 -0.48 -11.91 -23.55
CA ALA A 8 0.57 -11.70 -22.56
C ALA A 8 0.08 -10.62 -21.58
N SER A 9 -0.13 -11.00 -20.33
CA SER A 9 -0.31 -10.05 -19.24
C SER A 9 0.97 -9.23 -19.15
N ILE A 10 0.97 -8.03 -19.73
CA ILE A 10 1.97 -7.00 -19.47
C ILE A 10 1.79 -6.52 -18.04
N ILE A 11 2.28 -7.31 -17.09
CA ILE A 11 2.74 -6.76 -15.81
C ILE A 11 4.01 -5.97 -16.13
N THR A 12 3.83 -4.77 -16.66
CA THR A 12 4.89 -3.75 -16.61
C THR A 12 5.06 -3.42 -15.13
N ASP A 13 6.25 -3.65 -14.59
CA ASP A 13 6.56 -3.31 -13.21
C ASP A 13 6.16 -1.85 -12.95
N ILE A 14 5.46 -1.62 -11.84
CA ILE A 14 5.08 -0.28 -11.44
C ILE A 14 6.35 0.54 -11.19
N ALA A 15 6.49 1.67 -11.89
CA ALA A 15 7.63 2.55 -11.72
C ALA A 15 7.70 3.07 -10.28
N ASP A 16 8.90 3.11 -9.71
CA ASP A 16 9.16 3.69 -8.39
C ASP A 16 9.15 5.22 -8.47
N VAL A 17 7.95 5.79 -8.55
CA VAL A 17 7.74 7.24 -8.59
C VAL A 17 8.02 7.87 -7.23
N GLN A 18 7.76 7.15 -6.13
CA GLN A 18 7.90 7.68 -4.78
C GLN A 18 9.37 7.79 -4.33
N GLY A 19 10.25 6.89 -4.79
CA GLY A 19 11.70 6.99 -4.56
C GLY A 19 12.42 8.00 -5.46
N SER A 20 11.74 8.59 -6.43
CA SER A 20 12.34 9.56 -7.35
C SER A 20 12.64 10.91 -6.69
N ALA A 21 13.70 11.58 -7.15
CA ALA A 21 14.07 12.90 -6.63
C ALA A 21 13.00 13.95 -6.94
N ASP A 22 12.59 14.75 -5.93
CA ASP A 22 11.64 15.83 -6.15
C ASP A 22 12.33 17.08 -6.73
N HIS A 23 12.11 17.34 -8.01
CA HIS A 23 12.66 18.53 -8.70
C HIS A 23 11.78 19.79 -8.56
N ARG A 24 10.54 19.64 -8.07
CA ARG A 24 9.58 20.75 -7.97
C ARG A 24 9.87 21.69 -6.81
N ARG A 25 10.67 21.24 -5.82
CA ARG A 25 11.00 21.97 -4.59
C ARG A 25 9.75 22.32 -3.78
N ILE A 26 8.78 21.41 -3.74
CA ILE A 26 7.55 21.56 -2.95
C ILE A 26 7.68 20.60 -1.77
N ALA A 27 7.69 21.14 -0.55
CA ALA A 27 7.77 20.31 0.66
C ALA A 27 6.59 19.33 0.73
N ILE A 28 6.85 18.11 1.20
CA ILE A 28 5.84 17.08 1.34
C ILE A 28 5.58 16.89 2.83
N ASP A 29 4.55 17.59 3.33
CA ASP A 29 4.21 17.53 4.76
C ASP A 29 3.99 16.09 5.24
N ARG A 30 3.30 15.27 4.42
CA ARG A 30 3.02 13.85 4.67
C ARG A 30 2.93 13.04 3.38
N VAL A 31 3.64 11.91 3.32
CA VAL A 31 3.52 10.88 2.28
C VAL A 31 3.34 9.51 2.92
N GLY A 32 2.61 8.62 2.25
CA GLY A 32 2.43 7.24 2.70
C GLY A 32 1.23 6.56 2.06
N ILE A 33 0.60 5.66 2.79
CA ILE A 33 -0.46 4.78 2.29
C ILE A 33 -1.72 4.86 3.16
N ARG A 34 -2.88 4.73 2.51
CA ARG A 34 -4.20 4.93 3.14
C ARG A 34 -5.12 3.76 2.81
N SER A 35 -6.10 3.51 3.69
CA SER A 35 -7.20 2.56 3.47
C SER A 35 -6.75 1.10 3.33
N ILE A 36 -5.65 0.72 3.96
CA ILE A 36 -5.15 -0.66 3.94
C ILE A 36 -5.94 -1.48 4.93
N ARG A 37 -6.53 -2.59 4.47
CA ARG A 37 -7.15 -3.59 5.34
C ARG A 37 -6.09 -4.56 5.83
N HIS A 38 -5.95 -4.68 7.16
CA HIS A 38 -4.96 -5.56 7.75
C HIS A 38 -5.52 -6.30 8.98
N PRO A 39 -5.32 -7.62 9.10
CA PRO A 39 -5.66 -8.37 10.30
C PRO A 39 -4.84 -7.89 11.50
N LEU A 40 -5.45 -7.78 12.67
CA LEU A 40 -4.78 -7.41 13.91
C LEU A 40 -5.38 -8.12 15.11
N ARG A 41 -4.61 -8.14 16.20
CA ARG A 41 -5.00 -8.64 17.51
C ARG A 41 -5.06 -7.48 18.48
N VAL A 42 -6.18 -7.29 19.16
CA VAL A 42 -6.38 -6.24 20.17
C VAL A 42 -6.46 -6.90 21.55
N ALA A 43 -5.62 -6.47 22.49
CA ALA A 43 -5.79 -6.85 23.88
C ALA A 43 -7.03 -6.16 24.46
N ASP A 44 -7.93 -6.92 25.08
CA ASP A 44 -9.09 -6.37 25.77
C ASP A 44 -8.78 -6.06 27.24
N ARG A 45 -9.68 -5.31 27.89
CA ARG A 45 -9.51 -4.90 29.30
C ARG A 45 -9.67 -6.06 30.30
N SER A 46 -10.32 -7.14 29.90
CA SER A 46 -10.55 -8.35 30.70
C SER A 46 -9.38 -9.33 30.63
N GLY A 47 -8.31 -8.99 29.90
CA GLY A 47 -7.12 -9.83 29.72
C GLY A 47 -7.20 -10.80 28.54
N GLY A 48 -8.25 -10.70 27.70
CA GLY A 48 -8.41 -11.47 26.48
C GLY A 48 -7.79 -10.81 25.25
N VAL A 49 -7.91 -11.48 24.11
CA VAL A 49 -7.43 -10.99 22.80
C VAL A 49 -8.55 -11.11 21.77
N GLN A 50 -8.89 -10.00 21.11
CA GLN A 50 -9.84 -9.94 20.01
C GLN A 50 -9.12 -9.94 18.66
N HIS A 51 -9.55 -10.80 17.74
CA HIS A 51 -9.08 -10.83 16.36
C HIS A 51 -10.01 -10.01 15.48
N THR A 52 -9.47 -9.09 14.68
CA THR A 52 -10.28 -8.23 13.79
C THR A 52 -9.48 -7.79 12.56
N VAL A 53 -10.13 -7.09 11.63
CA VAL A 53 -9.50 -6.45 10.46
C VAL A 53 -9.74 -4.94 10.55
N ALA A 54 -8.69 -4.14 10.69
CA ALA A 54 -8.80 -2.68 10.66
C ALA A 54 -8.42 -2.09 9.31
N ARG A 55 -8.83 -0.83 9.12
CA ARG A 55 -8.31 0.06 8.09
C ARG A 55 -7.19 0.91 8.69
N LEU A 56 -6.00 0.83 8.10
CA LEU A 56 -4.81 1.54 8.54
C LEU A 56 -4.42 2.62 7.53
N ASN A 57 -3.90 3.73 8.05
CA ASN A 57 -3.25 4.78 7.30
C ASN A 57 -1.87 5.02 7.93
N MET A 58 -0.82 5.10 7.11
CA MET A 58 0.56 5.22 7.56
C MET A 58 1.24 6.33 6.76
N TYR A 59 1.95 7.25 7.44
CA TYR A 59 2.52 8.46 6.84
C TYR A 59 3.88 8.82 7.47
N VAL A 60 4.72 9.53 6.70
CA VAL A 60 5.98 10.17 7.12
C VAL A 60 6.09 11.57 6.50
N SER A 61 6.89 12.45 7.08
CA SER A 61 7.22 13.78 6.51
C SER A 61 8.47 13.71 5.63
N LEU A 62 8.53 14.51 4.55
CA LEU A 62 9.63 14.55 3.57
C LEU A 62 9.98 15.98 3.10
#